data_AF-A0A7K5PYW0-F1
#
_entry.id   AF-A0A7K5PYW0-F1
#
_cell.length_a   1.000
_cell.length_b   1.000
_cell.length_c   1.000
_cell.angle_alpha   90.00
_cell.angle_beta   90.00
_cell.angle_gamma   90.00
#
_symmetry.space_group_name_H-M   'P 1'
#
loop_
_entity.id
_entity.type
_entity.pdbx_description
1 polymer ?
#
loop_
_entity_poly.entity_id
_entity_poly.type
_entity_poly.pdbx_seq_one_letter_code
_entity_poly.pdbx_strand_id
1 'polypeptide(L)'
;MSPSGRPWSLSLLFLLEMASEGINCPSRCSCQYLEVNCTGQQLQEFPVDIPLDTRQLILAANNVSYLPAVELSFLADLVYLDCRKNLLGDDLDFTFIGVAKLVYLDLSFNNLTQVTFSTFSHLLSLVVLKISDNPNLVAIEKDAFANNTWLRHLDVSRTGLTFLDTSTIRDLPNLRLLGLSDNLWHCNCSFLDFVTWMMESDVHFPDADNITCYTPAGLRALRMPAAEAQLHFSCLTRLYKQDYVFLCLVGFCIFLAGTMAAWLAGICAVIYEAHASKGEEEEEEED
;
A
#
# COMPACT_ATOMS: atom_id res chain seq x y z
N MET A 1 16.23 64.84 70.52
CA MET A 1 15.11 63.88 70.45
C MET A 1 15.08 63.25 69.06
N SER A 2 15.40 61.95 68.94
CA SER A 2 14.86 61.06 67.88
C SER A 2 13.49 60.55 68.36
N PRO A 3 12.55 60.07 67.51
CA PRO A 3 12.73 58.96 66.54
C PRO A 3 12.20 59.29 65.11
N SER A 4 12.90 58.92 64.03
CA SER A 4 12.81 57.66 63.27
C SER A 4 11.39 57.18 62.92
N GLY A 5 11.01 57.26 61.64
CA GLY A 5 9.85 56.57 61.08
C GLY A 5 9.67 56.84 59.58
N ARG A 6 10.12 55.90 58.73
CA ARG A 6 9.68 55.76 57.33
C ARG A 6 8.26 55.18 57.31
N PRO A 7 7.46 55.43 56.26
CA PRO A 7 7.14 54.35 55.28
C PRO A 7 7.12 54.90 53.83
N TRP A 8 7.84 54.31 52.86
CA TRP A 8 7.47 53.18 51.99
C TRP A 8 6.22 53.42 51.12
N SER A 9 6.50 53.74 49.85
CA SER A 9 5.88 53.28 48.59
C SER A 9 4.37 52.97 48.51
N LEU A 10 3.73 53.38 47.40
CA LEU A 10 3.18 52.45 46.40
C LEU A 10 2.65 53.24 45.19
N SER A 11 3.50 53.39 44.18
CA SER A 11 3.08 53.71 42.82
C SER A 11 2.34 52.49 42.26
N LEU A 12 1.03 52.61 42.08
CA LEU A 12 0.21 51.56 41.49
C LEU A 12 0.40 51.57 39.96
N LEU A 13 1.53 51.03 39.48
CA LEU A 13 1.67 50.60 38.09
C LEU A 13 0.95 49.27 37.97
N PHE A 14 -0.28 49.31 37.46
CA PHE A 14 -1.01 48.14 36.98
C PHE A 14 -0.25 47.60 35.76
N LEU A 15 0.74 46.73 36.00
CA LEU A 15 1.16 45.77 34.98
C LEU A 15 -0.02 44.80 34.84
N LEU A 16 -0.64 44.78 33.65
CA LEU A 16 -1.39 43.61 33.23
C LEU A 16 -0.41 42.43 33.21
N GLU A 17 -0.33 41.69 34.30
CA GLU A 17 0.08 40.30 34.25
C GLU A 17 -0.99 39.59 33.43
N MET A 18 -0.70 39.38 32.15
CA MET A 18 -1.30 38.30 31.41
C MET A 18 -0.86 37.03 32.11
N ALA A 19 -1.72 36.52 32.99
CA ALA A 19 -1.62 35.15 33.45
C ALA A 19 -1.78 34.26 32.21
N SER A 20 -0.66 33.86 31.61
CA SER A 20 -0.66 32.65 30.81
C SER A 20 -0.80 31.51 31.82
N GLU A 21 -2.00 30.95 31.95
CA GLU A 21 -2.14 29.60 32.48
C GLU A 21 -1.09 28.74 31.76
N GLY A 22 -0.17 28.16 32.54
CA GLY A 22 1.03 27.53 32.03
C GLY A 22 0.66 26.41 31.07
N ILE A 23 0.71 26.70 29.77
CA ILE A 23 0.77 25.69 28.72
C ILE A 23 2.12 25.03 28.93
N ASN A 24 2.11 23.87 29.60
CA ASN A 24 3.29 23.02 29.73
C ASN A 24 3.68 22.60 28.30
N CYS A 25 4.59 23.35 27.71
CA CYS A 25 5.15 23.07 26.40
C CYS A 25 6.52 22.42 26.61
N PRO A 26 6.85 21.34 25.90
CA PRO A 26 8.14 20.70 26.04
C PRO A 26 9.28 21.69 25.79
N SER A 27 10.36 21.57 26.56
CA SER A 27 11.55 22.38 26.32
C SER A 27 12.07 22.14 24.90
N ARG A 28 12.50 23.20 24.20
CA ARG A 28 12.91 23.21 22.77
C ARG A 28 11.76 23.16 21.75
N CYS A 29 10.52 22.93 22.17
CA CYS A 29 9.38 22.92 21.25
C CYS A 29 8.63 24.25 21.28
N SER A 30 7.85 24.51 20.24
CA SER A 30 6.90 25.61 20.14
C SER A 30 5.50 25.05 20.16
N CYS A 31 4.66 25.51 21.09
CA CYS A 31 3.28 25.10 21.20
C CYS A 31 2.36 26.24 20.78
N GLN A 32 1.49 26.00 19.79
CA GLN A 32 0.53 26.97 19.30
C GLN A 32 -0.83 26.29 19.12
N TYR A 33 -1.82 26.72 19.91
CA TYR A 33 -3.14 26.07 20.00
C TYR A 33 -3.00 24.57 20.33
N LEU A 34 -3.33 23.69 19.37
CA LEU A 34 -3.27 22.23 19.50
C LEU A 34 -2.11 21.63 18.70
N GLU A 35 -1.19 22.47 18.20
CA GLU A 35 0.04 22.07 17.52
C GLU A 35 1.23 22.17 18.47
N VAL A 36 2.03 21.10 18.52
CA VAL A 36 3.33 21.05 19.18
C VAL A 36 4.40 20.78 18.12
N ASN A 37 5.26 21.76 17.90
CA ASN A 37 6.30 21.72 16.89
C ASN A 37 7.69 21.67 17.51
N CYS A 38 8.38 20.56 17.30
CA CYS A 38 9.73 20.28 17.80
C CYS A 38 10.73 20.08 16.66
N THR A 39 10.48 20.70 15.49
CA THR A 39 11.30 20.45 14.29
C THR A 39 12.75 20.92 14.49
N GLY A 40 13.72 20.08 14.10
CA GLY A 40 15.12 20.50 14.01
C GLY A 40 15.82 20.78 15.34
N GLN A 41 15.30 20.25 16.45
CA GLN A 41 15.77 20.53 17.81
C GLN A 41 16.88 19.58 18.30
N GLN A 42 17.35 18.68 17.42
CA GLN A 42 18.37 17.67 17.74
C GLN A 42 17.93 16.74 18.89
N LEU A 43 16.63 16.49 19.01
CA LEU A 43 16.09 15.59 20.02
C LEU A 43 16.58 14.17 19.77
N GLN A 44 17.12 13.50 20.79
CA GLN A 44 17.51 12.09 20.73
C GLN A 44 16.41 11.17 21.24
N GLU A 45 15.51 11.71 22.06
CA GLU A 45 14.40 11.01 22.70
C GLU A 45 13.09 11.75 22.44
N PHE A 46 11.98 11.05 22.61
CA PHE A 46 10.64 11.64 22.51
C PHE A 46 10.46 12.71 23.62
N PRO A 47 9.95 13.92 23.29
CA PRO A 47 9.85 15.00 24.27
C PRO A 47 8.82 14.68 25.36
N VAL A 48 9.18 15.00 26.61
CA VAL A 48 8.28 14.91 27.76
C VAL A 48 7.39 16.15 27.87
N ASP A 49 6.30 16.06 28.63
CA ASP A 49 5.38 17.17 28.93
C ASP A 49 4.63 17.73 27.70
N ILE A 50 4.25 16.87 26.75
CA ILE A 50 3.37 17.24 25.64
C ILE A 50 1.94 17.45 26.17
N PRO A 51 1.26 18.59 25.86
CA PRO A 51 -0.13 18.81 26.22
C PRO A 51 -1.05 17.68 25.74
N LEU A 52 -1.96 17.20 26.60
CA LEU A 52 -2.83 16.05 26.31
C LEU A 52 -3.88 16.33 25.23
N ASP A 53 -4.20 17.60 24.99
CA ASP A 53 -5.12 18.07 23.95
C ASP A 53 -4.44 18.28 22.59
N THR A 54 -3.14 17.97 22.48
CA THR A 54 -2.37 18.07 21.23
C THR A 54 -3.03 17.25 20.12
N ARG A 55 -3.33 17.91 19.00
CA ARG A 55 -3.88 17.29 17.78
C ARG A 55 -2.85 17.13 16.69
N GLN A 56 -1.80 17.95 16.72
CA GLN A 56 -0.75 17.96 15.72
C GLN A 56 0.60 17.95 16.41
N LEU A 57 1.37 16.88 16.20
CA LEU A 57 2.71 16.72 16.77
C LEU A 57 3.72 16.61 15.63
N ILE A 58 4.68 17.53 15.59
CA ILE A 58 5.73 17.60 14.57
C ILE A 58 7.07 17.36 15.24
N LEU A 59 7.65 16.18 15.04
CA LEU A 59 8.97 15.76 15.51
C LEU A 59 10.00 15.68 14.38
N ALA A 60 9.71 16.30 13.24
CA ALA A 60 10.53 16.21 12.03
C ALA A 60 11.98 16.68 12.24
N ALA A 61 12.92 16.08 11.50
CA ALA A 61 14.33 16.47 11.48
C ALA A 61 15.00 16.46 12.87
N ASN A 62 14.81 15.36 13.61
CA ASN A 62 15.48 15.10 14.88
C ASN A 62 16.31 13.80 14.78
N ASN A 63 16.76 13.29 15.91
CA ASN A 63 17.57 12.08 16.04
C ASN A 63 16.86 11.05 16.92
N VAL A 64 15.52 11.03 16.90
CA VAL A 64 14.69 10.13 17.72
C VAL A 64 14.78 8.73 17.14
N SER A 65 15.17 7.74 17.96
CA SER A 65 15.31 6.35 17.54
C SER A 65 14.13 5.45 17.90
N TYR A 66 13.30 5.86 18.87
CA TYR A 66 12.13 5.09 19.31
C TYR A 66 10.96 6.01 19.64
N LEU A 67 9.75 5.48 19.45
CA LEU A 67 8.51 6.13 19.84
C LEU A 67 7.91 5.39 21.04
N PRO A 68 7.77 6.03 22.20
CA PRO A 68 7.24 5.37 23.39
C PRO A 68 5.71 5.17 23.28
N ALA A 69 5.26 3.91 23.24
CA ALA A 69 3.86 3.55 23.08
C ALA A 69 2.95 4.09 24.22
N VAL A 70 3.44 4.08 25.46
CA VAL A 70 2.67 4.52 26.63
C VAL A 70 2.45 6.04 26.58
N GLU A 71 3.49 6.80 26.34
CA GLU A 71 3.45 8.26 26.28
C GLU A 71 2.62 8.74 25.08
N LEU A 72 2.75 8.08 23.92
CA LEU A 72 1.88 8.34 22.77
C LEU A 72 0.42 8.03 23.08
N SER A 73 0.13 7.03 23.91
CA SER A 73 -1.24 6.67 24.26
C SER A 73 -1.99 7.73 25.08
N PHE A 74 -1.25 8.63 25.74
CA PHE A 74 -1.84 9.78 26.42
C PHE A 74 -2.34 10.85 25.43
N LEU A 75 -1.85 10.85 24.19
CA LEU A 75 -2.24 11.80 23.14
C LEU A 75 -3.44 11.28 22.33
N ALA A 76 -4.52 10.87 23.00
CA ALA A 76 -5.67 10.20 22.37
C ALA A 76 -6.42 11.06 21.33
N ASP A 77 -6.22 12.37 21.33
CA ASP A 77 -6.78 13.32 20.36
C ASP A 77 -5.86 13.64 19.18
N LEU A 78 -4.70 12.98 19.07
CA LEU A 78 -3.74 13.19 18.00
C LEU A 78 -4.31 12.79 16.64
N VAL A 79 -4.25 13.73 15.69
CA VAL A 79 -4.76 13.58 14.31
C VAL A 79 -3.62 13.59 13.30
N TYR A 80 -2.54 14.33 13.59
CA TYR A 80 -1.40 14.50 12.70
C TYR A 80 -0.10 14.23 13.46
N LEU A 81 0.71 13.30 12.93
CA LEU A 81 2.03 12.99 13.46
C LEU A 81 3.06 13.01 12.31
N ASP A 82 4.02 13.92 12.40
CA ASP A 82 5.15 14.01 11.47
C ASP A 82 6.45 13.67 12.20
N CYS A 83 6.97 12.49 11.91
CA CYS A 83 8.21 11.95 12.45
C CYS A 83 9.29 11.80 11.36
N ARG A 84 9.16 12.53 10.24
CA ARG A 84 10.11 12.38 9.13
C ARG A 84 11.53 12.81 9.51
N LYS A 85 12.54 12.27 8.84
CA LYS A 85 13.95 12.60 9.08
C LYS A 85 14.34 12.39 10.55
N ASN A 86 14.13 11.16 11.03
CA ASN A 86 14.55 10.67 12.34
C ASN A 86 15.36 9.37 12.16
N LEU A 87 15.59 8.63 13.24
CA LEU A 87 16.31 7.35 13.24
C LEU A 87 15.39 6.18 13.64
N LEU A 88 14.09 6.29 13.38
CA LEU A 88 13.12 5.25 13.77
C LEU A 88 13.39 3.94 13.02
N GLY A 89 13.42 2.84 13.76
CA GLY A 89 13.55 1.48 13.23
C GLY A 89 12.23 0.68 13.34
N ASP A 90 12.35 -0.65 13.39
CA ASP A 90 11.19 -1.56 13.31
C ASP A 90 10.39 -1.72 14.61
N ASP A 91 10.82 -1.08 15.70
CA ASP A 91 10.16 -1.10 17.02
C ASP A 91 8.88 -0.24 17.03
N LEU A 92 7.99 -0.45 16.05
CA LEU A 92 6.73 0.29 15.86
C LEU A 92 5.48 -0.57 16.09
N ASP A 93 5.64 -1.89 16.25
CA ASP A 93 4.54 -2.78 16.56
C ASP A 93 3.83 -2.34 17.86
N PHE A 94 2.51 -2.18 17.78
CA PHE A 94 1.64 -1.69 18.86
C PHE A 94 1.96 -0.29 19.39
N THR A 95 2.91 0.45 18.79
CA THR A 95 3.31 1.80 19.23
C THR A 95 2.16 2.79 19.15
N PHE A 96 1.28 2.62 18.16
CA PHE A 96 0.19 3.56 17.88
C PHE A 96 -1.16 3.16 18.48
N ILE A 97 -1.19 2.20 19.42
CA ILE A 97 -2.45 1.64 19.96
C ILE A 97 -3.38 2.69 20.59
N GLY A 98 -2.82 3.74 21.20
CA GLY A 98 -3.60 4.79 21.87
C GLY A 98 -3.98 5.98 20.98
N VAL A 99 -3.51 6.04 19.73
CA VAL A 99 -3.75 7.17 18.81
C VAL A 99 -4.65 6.78 17.64
N ALA A 100 -5.78 6.13 17.93
CA ALA A 100 -6.71 5.62 16.89
C ALA A 100 -7.35 6.71 16.00
N LYS A 101 -7.32 7.98 16.44
CA LYS A 101 -7.82 9.15 15.68
C LYS A 101 -6.80 9.69 14.67
N LEU A 102 -5.60 9.11 14.59
CA LEU A 102 -4.56 9.57 13.68
C LEU A 102 -5.02 9.42 12.23
N VAL A 103 -4.97 10.52 11.49
CA VAL A 103 -5.37 10.63 10.08
C VAL A 103 -4.15 10.72 9.18
N TYR A 104 -3.08 11.35 9.66
CA TYR A 104 -1.84 11.57 8.92
C TYR A 104 -0.64 11.08 9.72
N LEU A 105 0.15 10.20 9.11
CA LEU A 105 1.41 9.71 9.65
C LEU A 105 2.51 9.82 8.59
N ASP A 106 3.57 10.56 8.90
CA ASP A 106 4.77 10.64 8.08
C ASP A 106 5.98 10.08 8.84
N LEU A 107 6.48 8.94 8.35
CA LEU A 107 7.67 8.23 8.82
C LEU A 107 8.76 8.22 7.73
N SER A 108 8.70 9.15 6.77
CA SER A 108 9.66 9.18 5.67
C SER A 108 11.06 9.55 6.16
N PHE A 109 12.12 9.14 5.45
CA PHE A 109 13.51 9.38 5.85
C PHE A 109 13.81 8.85 7.27
N ASN A 110 13.47 7.60 7.54
CA ASN A 110 13.85 6.89 8.76
C ASN A 110 14.71 5.67 8.40
N ASN A 111 14.80 4.69 9.30
CA ASN A 111 15.57 3.47 9.11
C ASN A 111 14.69 2.21 9.27
N LEU A 112 13.45 2.27 8.76
CA LEU A 112 12.55 1.12 8.73
C LEU A 112 13.12 0.04 7.80
N THR A 113 13.01 -1.22 8.20
CA THR A 113 13.43 -2.38 7.41
C THR A 113 12.27 -3.30 7.03
N GLN A 114 11.21 -3.30 7.84
CA GLN A 114 10.00 -4.07 7.60
C GLN A 114 8.74 -3.37 8.13
N VAL A 115 7.58 -3.70 7.55
CA VAL A 115 6.27 -3.34 8.09
C VAL A 115 5.46 -4.60 8.32
N THR A 116 4.98 -4.79 9.55
CA THR A 116 4.17 -5.95 9.95
C THR A 116 2.69 -5.60 10.00
N PHE A 117 1.82 -6.63 10.13
CA PHE A 117 0.41 -6.44 10.47
C PHE A 117 0.22 -5.56 11.72
N SER A 118 1.04 -5.75 12.74
CA SER A 118 0.87 -5.09 14.04
C SER A 118 1.30 -3.62 14.05
N THR A 119 2.12 -3.20 13.08
CA THR A 119 2.69 -1.85 13.03
C THR A 119 1.60 -0.76 12.92
N PHE A 120 0.62 -0.92 12.03
CA PHE A 120 -0.43 0.09 11.77
C PHE A 120 -1.86 -0.40 12.04
N SER A 121 -2.04 -1.61 12.55
CA SER A 121 -3.36 -2.27 12.74
C SER A 121 -4.37 -1.47 13.57
N HIS A 122 -3.90 -0.61 14.49
CA HIS A 122 -4.75 0.19 15.37
C HIS A 122 -5.09 1.59 14.81
N LEU A 123 -4.47 1.99 13.70
CA LEU A 123 -4.70 3.29 13.06
C LEU A 123 -5.92 3.25 12.14
N LEU A 124 -7.10 3.06 12.74
CA LEU A 124 -8.36 2.86 12.02
C LEU A 124 -8.83 4.09 11.22
N SER A 125 -8.39 5.28 11.62
CA SER A 125 -8.75 6.56 10.96
C SER A 125 -7.72 7.03 9.94
N LEU A 126 -6.68 6.22 9.67
CA LEU A 126 -5.53 6.65 8.86
C LEU A 126 -5.93 6.86 7.41
N VAL A 127 -5.62 8.03 6.88
CA VAL A 127 -5.90 8.43 5.49
C VAL A 127 -4.62 8.59 4.68
N VAL A 128 -3.57 9.11 5.31
CA VAL A 128 -2.27 9.34 4.68
C VAL A 128 -1.19 8.65 5.49
N LEU A 129 -0.49 7.73 4.86
CA LEU A 129 0.71 7.08 5.38
C LEU A 129 1.87 7.31 4.42
N LYS A 130 2.95 7.88 4.93
CA LYS A 130 4.19 8.04 4.19
C LYS A 130 5.32 7.31 4.91
N ILE A 131 5.94 6.38 4.20
CA ILE A 131 7.11 5.61 4.64
C ILE A 131 8.20 5.64 3.57
N SER A 132 8.20 6.66 2.71
CA SER A 132 9.18 6.83 1.65
C SER A 132 10.57 7.18 2.18
N ASP A 133 11.61 7.02 1.36
CA ASP A 133 13.00 7.26 1.77
C ASP A 133 13.45 6.41 2.98
N ASN A 134 12.94 5.19 3.09
CA ASN A 134 13.45 4.15 4.00
C ASN A 134 14.21 3.11 3.15
N PRO A 135 15.50 3.32 2.83
CA PRO A 135 16.22 2.52 1.83
C PRO A 135 16.41 1.05 2.23
N ASN A 136 16.32 0.74 3.52
CA ASN A 136 16.44 -0.62 4.05
C ASN A 136 15.10 -1.35 4.16
N LEU A 137 13.98 -0.69 3.85
CA LEU A 137 12.66 -1.30 3.88
C LEU A 137 12.52 -2.26 2.70
N VAL A 138 12.66 -3.56 2.97
CA VAL A 138 12.69 -4.61 1.94
C VAL A 138 11.43 -5.48 1.93
N ALA A 139 10.64 -5.44 3.00
CA ALA A 139 9.45 -6.27 3.16
C ALA A 139 8.28 -5.49 3.77
N ILE A 140 7.09 -5.69 3.20
CA ILE A 140 5.80 -5.31 3.78
C ILE A 140 5.00 -6.60 3.85
N GLU A 141 4.53 -6.96 5.03
CA GLU A 141 3.71 -8.15 5.21
C GLU A 141 2.40 -8.05 4.42
N LYS A 142 1.89 -9.20 3.98
CA LYS A 142 0.70 -9.28 3.14
C LYS A 142 -0.49 -8.51 3.73
N ASP A 143 -0.71 -8.64 5.03
CA ASP A 143 -1.85 -8.05 5.73
C ASP A 143 -1.51 -6.75 6.47
N ALA A 144 -0.33 -6.15 6.22
CA ALA A 144 0.18 -4.96 6.90
C ALA A 144 -0.84 -3.80 7.01
N PHE A 145 -1.71 -3.64 6.01
CA PHE A 145 -2.69 -2.56 5.92
C PHE A 145 -4.15 -3.03 6.01
N ALA A 146 -4.41 -4.30 6.36
CA ALA A 146 -5.75 -4.89 6.30
C ALA A 146 -6.81 -4.12 7.10
N ASN A 147 -6.42 -3.49 8.22
CA ASN A 147 -7.33 -2.71 9.06
C ASN A 147 -7.46 -1.24 8.64
N ASN A 148 -6.55 -0.72 7.81
CA ASN A 148 -6.49 0.70 7.43
C ASN A 148 -7.42 1.03 6.26
N THR A 149 -8.70 0.68 6.39
CA THR A 149 -9.70 0.77 5.29
C THR A 149 -9.93 2.19 4.76
N TRP A 150 -9.58 3.23 5.53
CA TRP A 150 -9.67 4.63 5.14
C TRP A 150 -8.44 5.16 4.41
N LEU A 151 -7.38 4.35 4.26
CA LEU A 151 -6.15 4.77 3.64
C LEU A 151 -6.40 5.20 2.19
N ARG A 152 -6.05 6.45 1.87
CA ARG A 152 -6.20 7.05 0.54
C ARG A 152 -4.87 7.29 -0.14
N HIS A 153 -3.84 7.59 0.64
CA HIS A 153 -2.49 7.89 0.18
C HIS A 153 -1.51 7.00 0.91
N LEU A 154 -0.82 6.15 0.16
CA LEU A 154 0.30 5.35 0.65
C LEU A 154 1.53 5.68 -0.19
N ASP A 155 2.60 6.13 0.45
CA ASP A 155 3.87 6.39 -0.22
C ASP A 155 4.96 5.45 0.32
N VAL A 156 5.40 4.52 -0.53
CA VAL A 156 6.51 3.58 -0.32
C VAL A 156 7.61 3.79 -1.37
N SER A 157 7.71 5.01 -1.93
CA SER A 157 8.75 5.36 -2.89
C SER A 157 10.15 5.44 -2.24
N ARG A 158 11.20 5.23 -3.04
CA ARG A 158 12.60 5.29 -2.58
C ARG A 158 12.87 4.38 -1.38
N THR A 159 12.38 3.14 -1.46
CA THR A 159 12.65 2.10 -0.47
C THR A 159 13.42 0.94 -1.09
N GLY A 160 13.72 -0.09 -0.29
CA GLY A 160 14.43 -1.29 -0.74
C GLY A 160 13.50 -2.36 -1.32
N LEU A 161 12.22 -2.06 -1.56
CA LEU A 161 11.23 -3.05 -1.94
C LEU A 161 11.57 -3.71 -3.28
N THR A 162 11.49 -5.03 -3.28
CA THR A 162 11.67 -5.85 -4.49
C THR A 162 10.37 -6.46 -4.97
N PHE A 163 9.39 -6.60 -4.08
CA PHE A 163 8.11 -7.23 -4.36
C PHE A 163 7.06 -6.62 -3.44
N LEU A 164 5.83 -6.50 -3.95
CA LEU A 164 4.66 -6.12 -3.18
C LEU A 164 3.50 -7.02 -3.63
N ASP A 165 2.87 -7.70 -2.69
CA ASP A 165 1.76 -8.58 -3.00
C ASP A 165 0.52 -7.75 -3.38
N THR A 166 -0.16 -8.12 -4.46
CA THR A 166 -1.36 -7.44 -4.93
C THR A 166 -2.47 -7.42 -3.88
N SER A 167 -2.57 -8.44 -3.03
CA SER A 167 -3.59 -8.48 -1.98
C SER A 167 -3.38 -7.45 -0.87
N THR A 168 -2.13 -7.02 -0.62
CA THR A 168 -1.80 -5.99 0.39
C THR A 168 -2.45 -4.64 0.11
N ILE A 169 -2.72 -4.34 -1.16
CA ILE A 169 -3.18 -3.03 -1.63
C ILE A 169 -4.52 -3.08 -2.36
N ARG A 170 -4.85 -4.19 -3.03
CA ARG A 170 -6.12 -4.34 -3.77
C ARG A 170 -7.34 -4.29 -2.87
N ASP A 171 -7.20 -4.76 -1.64
CA ASP A 171 -8.31 -4.85 -0.69
C ASP A 171 -8.54 -3.52 0.08
N LEU A 172 -7.80 -2.46 -0.25
CA LEU A 172 -7.96 -1.11 0.32
C LEU A 172 -9.00 -0.31 -0.50
N PRO A 173 -10.26 -0.17 -0.02
CA PRO A 173 -11.37 0.35 -0.84
C PRO A 173 -11.27 1.85 -1.13
N ASN A 174 -10.48 2.58 -0.33
CA ASN A 174 -10.35 4.03 -0.44
C ASN A 174 -9.02 4.48 -1.06
N LEU A 175 -8.14 3.55 -1.45
CA LEU A 175 -6.82 3.91 -1.97
C LEU A 175 -6.95 4.69 -3.29
N ARG A 176 -6.29 5.85 -3.36
CA ARG A 176 -6.31 6.74 -4.53
C ARG A 176 -4.93 7.10 -5.03
N LEU A 177 -3.93 7.08 -4.16
CA LEU A 177 -2.55 7.42 -4.52
C LEU A 177 -1.59 6.39 -3.91
N LEU A 178 -0.76 5.79 -4.76
CA LEU A 178 0.24 4.80 -4.36
C LEU A 178 1.61 5.16 -4.94
N GLY A 179 2.52 5.65 -4.11
CA GLY A 179 3.89 5.99 -4.49
C GLY A 179 4.80 4.75 -4.48
N LEU A 180 5.37 4.39 -5.64
CA LEU A 180 6.18 3.17 -5.84
C LEU A 180 7.51 3.44 -6.56
N SER A 181 7.80 4.69 -6.90
CA SER A 181 8.97 5.09 -7.65
C SER A 181 10.27 4.73 -6.92
N ASP A 182 11.33 4.50 -7.70
CA ASP A 182 12.69 4.33 -7.18
C ASP A 182 12.85 3.17 -6.17
N ASN A 183 12.16 2.05 -6.43
CA ASN A 183 12.30 0.78 -5.73
C ASN A 183 13.06 -0.25 -6.58
N LEU A 184 13.45 -1.38 -5.98
CA LEU A 184 14.26 -2.43 -6.60
C LEU A 184 13.41 -3.58 -7.17
N TRP A 185 12.32 -3.27 -7.87
CA TRP A 185 11.31 -4.23 -8.31
C TRP A 185 11.89 -5.46 -9.04
N HIS A 186 11.55 -6.66 -8.54
CA HIS A 186 11.87 -7.95 -9.12
C HIS A 186 10.69 -8.43 -9.99
N CYS A 187 10.72 -8.05 -11.25
CA CYS A 187 9.68 -8.33 -12.23
C CYS A 187 9.79 -9.76 -12.76
N ASN A 188 9.23 -10.71 -12.01
CA ASN A 188 9.05 -12.10 -12.41
C ASN A 188 7.55 -12.43 -12.58
N CYS A 189 7.22 -13.70 -12.80
CA CYS A 189 5.82 -14.10 -12.98
C CYS A 189 4.95 -13.95 -11.73
N SER A 190 5.50 -13.98 -10.51
CA SER A 190 4.71 -13.71 -9.30
C SER A 190 4.35 -12.23 -9.16
N PHE A 191 5.09 -11.33 -9.80
CA PHE A 191 4.80 -9.89 -9.80
C PHE A 191 3.85 -9.48 -10.93
N LEU A 192 3.52 -10.37 -11.87
CA LEU A 192 2.63 -10.08 -12.99
C LEU A 192 1.26 -9.58 -12.51
N ASP A 193 0.64 -10.26 -11.54
CA ASP A 193 -0.67 -9.88 -11.01
C ASP A 193 -0.68 -8.45 -10.44
N PHE A 194 0.43 -8.02 -9.82
CA PHE A 194 0.57 -6.67 -9.28
C PHE A 194 0.67 -5.63 -10.39
N VAL A 195 1.49 -5.91 -11.41
CA VAL A 195 1.67 -5.00 -12.55
C VAL A 195 0.38 -4.89 -13.38
N THR A 196 -0.33 -6.00 -13.59
CA THR A 196 -1.63 -5.96 -14.28
C THR A 196 -2.68 -5.20 -13.48
N TRP A 197 -2.77 -5.43 -12.17
CA TRP A 197 -3.63 -4.61 -11.30
C TRP A 197 -3.28 -3.12 -11.41
N MET A 198 -2.00 -2.76 -11.44
CA MET A 198 -1.56 -1.37 -11.58
C MET A 198 -2.09 -0.72 -12.87
N MET A 199 -2.11 -1.45 -13.99
CA MET A 199 -2.59 -0.93 -15.28
C MET A 199 -4.11 -0.87 -15.39
N GLU A 200 -4.83 -1.71 -14.66
CA GLU A 200 -6.30 -1.75 -14.67
C GLU A 200 -6.95 -0.86 -13.60
N SER A 201 -6.21 -0.52 -12.53
CA SER A 201 -6.72 0.27 -11.41
C SER A 201 -6.86 1.76 -11.74
N ASP A 202 -7.80 2.44 -11.06
CA ASP A 202 -7.95 3.91 -11.06
C ASP A 202 -7.07 4.60 -10.00
N VAL A 203 -6.02 3.91 -9.53
CA VAL A 203 -5.08 4.46 -8.54
C VAL A 203 -4.08 5.36 -9.24
N HIS A 204 -3.82 6.53 -8.66
CA HIS A 204 -2.80 7.44 -9.15
C HIS A 204 -1.40 7.01 -8.68
N PHE A 205 -0.48 6.82 -9.62
CA PHE A 205 0.92 6.49 -9.35
C PHE A 205 1.81 7.70 -9.65
N PRO A 206 2.25 8.46 -8.63
CA PRO A 206 3.16 9.58 -8.83
C PRO A 206 4.51 9.08 -9.34
N ASP A 207 5.18 9.91 -10.16
CA ASP A 207 6.49 9.61 -10.76
C ASP A 207 6.53 8.25 -11.47
N ALA A 208 5.45 7.91 -12.21
CA ALA A 208 5.29 6.63 -12.89
C ALA A 208 6.46 6.27 -13.84
N ASP A 209 7.14 7.29 -14.39
CA ASP A 209 8.34 7.10 -15.22
C ASP A 209 9.52 6.46 -14.47
N ASN A 210 9.57 6.62 -13.14
CA ASN A 210 10.60 6.04 -12.26
C ASN A 210 10.18 4.69 -11.63
N ILE A 211 9.00 4.18 -11.98
CA ILE A 211 8.56 2.84 -11.59
C ILE A 211 9.06 1.86 -12.66
N THR A 212 10.27 1.35 -12.45
CA THR A 212 10.95 0.46 -13.41
C THR A 212 11.40 -0.84 -12.77
N CYS A 213 11.50 -1.89 -13.57
CA CYS A 213 12.03 -3.17 -13.12
C CYS A 213 13.53 -3.08 -12.85
N TYR A 214 13.98 -3.56 -11.71
CA TYR A 214 15.41 -3.65 -11.37
C TYR A 214 16.02 -4.99 -11.81
N THR A 215 15.25 -6.06 -11.64
CA THR A 215 15.58 -7.43 -12.03
C THR A 215 14.37 -8.12 -12.67
N PRO A 216 14.55 -9.16 -13.51
CA PRO A 216 15.82 -9.72 -14.00
C PRO A 216 16.50 -8.81 -15.02
N ALA A 217 17.76 -9.10 -15.38
CA ALA A 217 18.58 -8.27 -16.28
C ALA A 217 17.93 -7.98 -17.63
N GLY A 218 17.14 -8.93 -18.17
CA GLY A 218 16.42 -8.75 -19.44
C GLY A 218 15.27 -7.74 -19.39
N LEU A 219 14.77 -7.40 -18.20
CA LEU A 219 13.71 -6.40 -17.99
C LEU A 219 14.22 -5.14 -17.28
N ARG A 220 15.51 -5.05 -16.99
CA ARG A 220 16.07 -3.95 -16.18
C ARG A 220 15.81 -2.60 -16.85
N ALA A 221 15.39 -1.63 -16.03
CA ALA A 221 15.03 -0.26 -16.43
C ALA A 221 13.83 -0.16 -17.40
N LEU A 222 13.11 -1.25 -17.67
CA LEU A 222 11.82 -1.16 -18.36
C LEU A 222 10.78 -0.59 -17.41
N ARG A 223 9.97 0.33 -17.92
CA ARG A 223 8.80 0.88 -17.24
C ARG A 223 7.71 -0.19 -17.11
N MET A 224 6.89 -0.08 -16.07
CA MET A 224 5.86 -1.09 -15.77
C MET A 224 4.96 -1.48 -16.96
N PRO A 225 4.44 -0.55 -17.81
CA PRO A 225 3.60 -0.96 -18.95
C PRO A 225 4.34 -1.84 -19.98
N ALA A 226 5.62 -1.53 -20.25
CA ALA A 226 6.43 -2.32 -21.17
C ALA A 226 6.87 -3.65 -20.55
N ALA A 227 7.17 -3.65 -19.26
CA ALA A 227 7.50 -4.85 -18.50
C ALA A 227 6.30 -5.80 -18.42
N GLU A 228 5.08 -5.28 -18.24
CA GLU A 228 3.85 -6.05 -18.22
C GLU A 228 3.67 -6.85 -19.51
N ALA A 229 3.76 -6.20 -20.67
CA ALA A 229 3.61 -6.87 -21.96
C ALA A 229 4.61 -8.03 -22.12
N GLN A 230 5.86 -7.83 -21.69
CA GLN A 230 6.90 -8.86 -21.75
C GLN A 230 6.68 -9.97 -20.72
N LEU A 231 6.19 -9.64 -19.52
CA LEU A 231 5.81 -10.62 -18.50
C LEU A 231 4.60 -11.45 -18.94
N HIS A 232 3.57 -10.82 -19.51
CA HIS A 232 2.39 -11.49 -20.03
C HIS A 232 2.78 -12.49 -21.13
N PHE A 233 3.65 -12.10 -22.06
CA PHE A 233 4.21 -13.03 -23.04
C PHE A 233 4.99 -14.16 -22.36
N SER A 234 5.90 -13.85 -21.44
CA SER A 234 6.80 -14.85 -20.83
C SER A 234 6.09 -15.83 -19.89
N CYS A 235 5.05 -15.38 -19.18
CA CYS A 235 4.41 -16.10 -18.08
C CYS A 235 3.08 -16.74 -18.49
N LEU A 236 2.26 -16.10 -19.32
CA LEU A 236 0.94 -16.61 -19.70
C LEU A 236 0.93 -17.36 -21.03
N THR A 237 1.86 -17.05 -21.96
CA THR A 237 1.90 -17.75 -23.27
C THR A 237 2.82 -18.97 -23.31
N ARG A 238 3.39 -19.38 -22.16
CA ARG A 238 4.06 -20.68 -22.03
C ARG A 238 3.01 -21.79 -21.86
N LEU A 239 2.31 -22.14 -22.95
CA LEU A 239 1.88 -23.53 -23.10
C LEU A 239 3.15 -24.39 -23.10
N TYR A 240 3.29 -25.29 -22.13
CA TYR A 240 4.36 -26.26 -22.17
C TYR A 240 4.26 -27.08 -23.48
N LYS A 241 5.37 -27.67 -23.93
CA LYS A 241 5.32 -28.57 -25.09
C LYS A 241 4.24 -29.65 -24.94
N GLN A 242 3.96 -30.07 -23.70
CA GLN A 242 2.88 -31.00 -23.38
C GLN A 242 1.48 -30.45 -23.70
N ASP A 243 1.24 -29.16 -23.48
CA ASP A 243 -0.05 -28.53 -23.75
C ASP A 243 -0.30 -28.41 -25.27
N TYR A 244 0.74 -28.14 -26.06
CA TYR A 244 0.66 -28.21 -27.52
C TYR A 244 0.39 -29.63 -28.03
N VAL A 245 1.09 -30.63 -27.48
CA VAL A 245 0.84 -32.04 -27.83
C VAL A 245 -0.59 -32.44 -27.47
N PHE A 246 -1.08 -32.02 -26.30
CA PHE A 246 -2.45 -32.26 -25.86
C PHE A 246 -3.47 -31.59 -26.78
N LEU A 247 -3.29 -30.32 -27.14
CA LEU A 247 -4.16 -29.62 -28.10
C LEU A 247 -4.16 -30.29 -29.48
N CYS A 248 -3.01 -30.73 -29.97
CA CYS A 248 -2.93 -31.49 -31.22
C CYS A 248 -3.68 -32.82 -31.14
N LEU A 249 -3.57 -33.55 -30.02
CA LEU A 249 -4.32 -34.79 -29.79
C LEU A 249 -5.83 -34.55 -29.72
N VAL A 250 -6.28 -33.53 -28.99
CA VAL A 250 -7.70 -33.15 -28.92
C VAL A 250 -8.22 -32.76 -30.30
N GLY A 251 -7.48 -31.94 -31.05
CA GLY A 251 -7.83 -31.57 -32.43
C GLY A 251 -7.93 -32.78 -33.36
N PHE A 252 -7.00 -33.73 -33.27
CA PHE A 252 -7.04 -34.97 -34.04
C PHE A 252 -8.25 -35.85 -33.70
N CYS A 253 -8.57 -35.99 -32.41
CA CYS A 253 -9.75 -36.74 -31.96
C CYS A 253 -11.06 -36.13 -32.46
N ILE A 254 -11.21 -34.80 -32.38
CA ILE A 254 -12.40 -34.09 -32.88
C ILE A 254 -12.54 -34.28 -34.39
N PHE A 255 -11.44 -34.15 -35.15
CA PHE A 255 -11.46 -34.33 -36.59
C PHE A 255 -11.84 -35.77 -36.99
N LEU A 256 -11.27 -36.78 -36.33
CA LEU A 256 -11.61 -38.18 -36.58
C LEU A 256 -13.07 -38.48 -36.27
N ALA A 257 -13.56 -38.03 -35.11
CA ALA A 257 -14.95 -38.24 -34.71
C ALA A 257 -15.91 -37.57 -35.71
N GLY A 258 -15.62 -36.34 -36.13
CA GLY A 258 -16.41 -35.64 -37.15
C GLY A 258 -16.40 -36.37 -38.50
N THR A 259 -15.24 -36.88 -38.93
CA THR A 259 -15.12 -37.64 -40.18
C THR A 259 -15.92 -38.95 -40.12
N MET A 260 -15.84 -39.67 -39.00
CA MET A 260 -16.62 -40.90 -38.79
C MET A 260 -18.12 -40.63 -38.77
N ALA A 261 -18.56 -39.57 -38.09
CA ALA A 261 -19.97 -39.19 -38.03
C ALA A 261 -20.51 -38.84 -39.42
N ALA A 262 -19.78 -38.05 -40.20
CA ALA A 262 -20.16 -37.69 -41.58
C ALA A 262 -20.23 -38.92 -42.49
N TRP A 263 -19.26 -39.83 -42.38
CA TRP A 263 -19.25 -41.07 -43.14
C TRP A 263 -20.45 -41.96 -42.81
N LEU A 264 -20.76 -42.14 -41.52
CA LEU A 264 -21.94 -42.90 -41.07
C LEU A 264 -23.25 -42.27 -41.54
N ALA A 265 -23.38 -40.94 -41.43
CA ALA A 265 -24.56 -40.23 -41.92
C ALA A 265 -24.77 -40.42 -43.43
N GLY A 266 -23.69 -40.36 -44.22
CA GLY A 266 -23.74 -40.63 -45.66
C GLY A 266 -24.22 -42.06 -45.97
N ILE A 267 -23.73 -43.06 -45.23
CA ILE A 267 -24.20 -44.45 -45.38
C ILE A 267 -25.67 -44.58 -45.02
N CYS A 268 -26.11 -44.01 -43.90
CA CYS A 268 -27.51 -44.04 -43.50
C CYS A 268 -28.43 -43.39 -44.54
N ALA A 269 -28.00 -42.28 -45.16
CA ALA A 269 -28.77 -41.64 -46.22
C ALA A 269 -28.92 -42.54 -47.45
N VAL A 270 -27.84 -43.17 -47.91
CA VAL A 270 -27.87 -44.09 -49.06
C VAL A 270 -28.76 -45.31 -48.78
N ILE A 271 -28.67 -45.88 -47.57
CA ILE A 271 -29.52 -47.02 -47.18
C ILE A 271 -30.99 -46.59 -47.12
N TYR A 272 -31.28 -45.41 -46.56
CA TYR A 272 -32.63 -44.86 -46.50
C TYR A 272 -33.21 -44.66 -47.90
N GLU A 273 -32.46 -44.05 -48.80
CA GLU A 273 -32.88 -43.82 -50.19
C GLU A 273 -33.08 -45.14 -50.95
N ALA A 274 -32.19 -46.12 -50.76
CA ALA A 274 -32.35 -47.45 -51.35
C ALA A 274 -33.57 -48.23 -50.80
N HIS A 275 -33.94 -48.01 -49.53
CA HIS A 275 -35.15 -48.59 -48.96
C HIS A 275 -36.41 -47.85 -49.42
N ALA A 276 -36.35 -46.53 -49.53
CA ALA A 276 -37.46 -45.71 -50.01
C ALA A 276 -37.78 -46.02 -51.48
N SER A 277 -36.77 -46.11 -52.36
CA SER A 277 -36.97 -46.46 -53.77
C SER A 277 -37.57 -47.86 -53.94
N LYS A 278 -37.19 -48.80 -53.08
CA LYS A 278 -37.73 -50.17 -53.10
C LYS A 278 -39.19 -50.23 -52.65
N GLY A 279 -39.59 -49.36 -51.71
CA GLY A 279 -40.98 -49.22 -51.30
C GLY A 279 -41.86 -48.59 -52.38
N GLU A 280 -41.33 -47.61 -53.13
CA GLU A 280 -42.03 -47.01 -54.27
C GLU A 280 -42.18 -48.01 -55.45
N GLU A 281 -41.17 -48.85 -55.72
CA GLU A 281 -41.27 -49.92 -56.72
C GLU A 281 -42.29 -51.02 -56.32
N GLU A 282 -42.41 -51.33 -55.02
CA GLU A 282 -43.42 -52.28 -54.51
C GLU A 282 -44.84 -51.69 -54.53
N GLU A 283 -45.01 -50.38 -54.35
CA GLU A 283 -46.32 -49.70 -54.47
C GLU A 283 -46.78 -49.52 -55.94
N GLU A 284 -45.86 -49.37 -56.91
CA GLU A 284 -46.21 -49.32 -58.34
C GLU A 284 -46.56 -50.70 -58.95
N GLU A 285 -46.17 -51.82 -58.33
CA GLU A 285 -46.55 -53.17 -58.76
C GLU A 285 -47.91 -53.65 -58.20
N GLU A 286 -48.51 -52.93 -57.24
CA GLU A 286 -49.82 -53.28 -56.63
C GLU A 286 -51.05 -52.54 -57.21
N ASP A 287 -50.88 -51.60 -58.15
CA ASP A 287 -51.96 -50.89 -58.90
C ASP A 287 -52.18 -51.40 -60.34
#